data_AF-A0A954FX05-F1
#
_entry.id   AF-A0A954FX05-F1
#
_cell.length_a   1.000
_cell.length_b   1.000
_cell.length_c   1.000
_cell.angle_alpha   90.00
_cell.angle_beta   90.00
_cell.angle_gamma   90.00
#
_symmetry.space_group_name_H-M   'P 1'
#
loop_
_entity.id
_entity.type
_entity.pdbx_description
1 polymer ?
#
loop_
_entity_poly.entity_id
_entity_poly.type
_entity_poly.pdbx_seq_one_letter_code
_entity_poly.pdbx_strand_id
1 'polypeptide(L)'
;RSLGILGGVEQQEAAAISRFLRQFPLEKLTTIDLLSWLYCALIIQASGGEDLLATAPEDWNTRISQNLERLRTSEGGYAKSEQGALGSTYHSFLVVLIYQLIGLDVPAPNDLIQFLYDRQRDDGGFVEISPMKRSGTNPTAAAVATLIILNAMDDELKSDVADFLKQVKSSEGGFQANTRIPFADGLSTFTGLLTVRDLGLFSLVDPEQILKFMTEWLEFPTGGFRGASWDEQADVEYTFYGLGVLALLETWADR
;
A
#
# COMPACT_ATOMS: atom_id res chain seq x y z
N ARG A 1 2.94 8.26 -10.23
CA ARG A 1 3.88 7.35 -9.52
C ARG A 1 4.75 6.57 -10.50
N SER A 2 4.19 5.72 -11.36
CA SER A 2 4.95 4.94 -12.34
C SER A 2 5.88 5.78 -13.22
N LEU A 3 5.36 6.87 -13.81
CA LEU A 3 6.20 7.82 -14.57
C LEU A 3 7.33 8.41 -13.71
N GLY A 4 7.08 8.73 -12.44
CA GLY A 4 8.10 9.27 -11.54
C GLY A 4 9.23 8.25 -11.28
N ILE A 5 8.88 6.98 -11.10
CA ILE A 5 9.85 5.89 -10.92
C ILE A 5 10.68 5.68 -12.19
N LEU A 6 10.05 5.78 -13.37
CA LEU A 6 10.71 5.63 -14.67
C LEU A 6 11.45 6.89 -15.14
N GLY A 7 11.46 7.97 -14.35
CA GLY A 7 12.06 9.25 -14.73
C GLY A 7 11.33 9.99 -15.86
N GLY A 8 10.08 9.63 -16.15
CA GLY A 8 9.25 10.17 -17.23
C GLY A 8 8.32 11.33 -16.82
N VAL A 9 8.57 11.99 -15.69
CA VAL A 9 7.86 13.23 -15.33
C VAL A 9 8.70 14.41 -15.78
N GLU A 10 8.41 14.94 -16.97
CA GLU A 10 9.09 16.12 -17.51
C GLU A 10 8.45 17.42 -16.99
N GLN A 11 9.06 18.55 -17.33
CA GLN A 11 8.61 19.86 -16.86
C GLN A 11 7.16 20.18 -17.28
N GLN A 12 6.73 19.72 -18.46
CA GLN A 12 5.38 19.95 -18.95
C GLN A 12 4.34 19.17 -18.14
N GLU A 13 4.60 17.89 -17.87
CA GLU A 13 3.75 17.03 -17.05
C GLU A 13 3.70 17.55 -15.62
N ALA A 14 4.85 17.91 -15.04
CA ALA A 14 4.92 18.49 -13.71
C ALA A 14 4.04 19.74 -13.59
N ALA A 15 4.13 20.68 -14.54
CA ALA A 15 3.32 21.88 -14.56
C ALA A 15 1.81 21.59 -14.74
N ALA A 16 1.46 20.61 -15.59
CA ALA A 16 0.07 20.21 -15.80
C ALA A 16 -0.54 19.56 -14.55
N ILE A 17 0.18 18.65 -13.92
CA ILE A 17 -0.25 17.96 -12.69
C ILE A 17 -0.37 18.99 -11.56
N SER A 18 0.59 19.90 -11.39
CA SER A 18 0.51 20.98 -10.41
C SER A 18 -0.75 21.83 -10.56
N ARG A 19 -1.09 22.23 -11.80
CA ARG A 19 -2.31 23.00 -12.07
C ARG A 19 -3.57 22.23 -11.72
N PHE A 20 -3.58 20.91 -11.94
CA PHE A 20 -4.69 20.06 -11.55
C PHE A 20 -4.80 19.95 -10.02
N LEU A 21 -3.69 19.65 -9.33
CA LEU A 21 -3.67 19.48 -7.86
C LEU A 21 -4.11 20.74 -7.10
N ARG A 22 -3.79 21.94 -7.61
CA ARG A 22 -4.21 23.22 -7.01
C ARG A 22 -5.73 23.44 -6.99
N GLN A 23 -6.50 22.67 -7.75
CA GLN A 23 -7.97 22.75 -7.76
C GLN A 23 -8.59 22.13 -6.50
N PHE A 24 -7.82 21.35 -5.73
CA PHE A 24 -8.29 20.59 -4.60
C PHE A 24 -7.75 21.15 -3.28
N PRO A 25 -8.63 21.68 -2.41
CA PRO A 25 -8.25 22.08 -1.06
C PRO A 25 -7.91 20.85 -0.21
N LEU A 26 -6.69 20.81 0.32
CA LEU A 26 -6.15 19.69 1.09
C LEU A 26 -7.07 19.23 2.22
N GLU A 27 -7.65 20.18 2.94
CA GLU A 27 -8.50 19.93 4.10
C GLU A 27 -9.87 19.29 3.77
N LYS A 28 -10.23 19.23 2.49
CA LYS A 28 -11.48 18.63 2.01
C LYS A 28 -11.28 17.26 1.36
N LEU A 29 -10.04 16.83 1.20
CA LEU A 29 -9.73 15.55 0.57
C LEU A 29 -10.08 14.39 1.49
N THR A 30 -10.54 13.29 0.90
CA THR A 30 -10.63 12.01 1.61
C THR A 30 -9.23 11.49 1.94
N THR A 31 -9.09 10.51 2.84
CA THR A 31 -7.79 9.90 3.16
C THR A 31 -7.04 9.42 1.92
N ILE A 32 -7.74 8.76 0.99
CA ILE A 32 -7.15 8.23 -0.24
C ILE A 32 -6.70 9.36 -1.16
N ASP A 33 -7.55 10.38 -1.35
CA ASP A 33 -7.23 11.51 -2.22
C ASP A 33 -6.10 12.36 -1.64
N LEU A 34 -6.08 12.55 -0.32
CA LEU A 34 -5.04 13.29 0.38
C LEU A 34 -3.69 12.60 0.24
N LEU A 35 -3.63 11.28 0.49
CA LEU A 35 -2.41 10.50 0.29
C LEU A 35 -1.94 10.59 -1.18
N SER A 36 -2.88 10.47 -2.12
CA SER A 36 -2.58 10.58 -3.55
C SER A 36 -2.04 11.96 -3.93
N TRP A 37 -2.66 13.02 -3.41
CA TRP A 37 -2.23 14.41 -3.59
C TRP A 37 -0.82 14.61 -3.06
N LEU A 38 -0.53 14.19 -1.82
CA LEU A 38 0.77 14.36 -1.17
C LEU A 38 1.88 13.63 -1.94
N TYR A 39 1.64 12.40 -2.38
CA TYR A 39 2.61 11.69 -3.21
C TYR A 39 2.82 12.34 -4.58
N CYS A 40 1.76 12.85 -5.22
CA CYS A 40 1.92 13.55 -6.48
C CYS A 40 2.72 14.85 -6.30
N ALA A 41 2.46 15.61 -5.24
CA ALA A 41 3.23 16.80 -4.89
C ALA A 41 4.71 16.48 -4.67
N LEU A 42 5.00 15.41 -3.90
CA LEU A 42 6.37 14.94 -3.67
C LEU A 42 7.07 14.53 -4.97
N ILE A 43 6.39 13.80 -5.85
CA ILE A 43 6.94 13.38 -7.14
C ILE A 43 7.23 14.58 -8.03
N ILE A 44 6.31 15.55 -8.11
CA ILE A 44 6.52 16.79 -8.87
C ILE A 44 7.79 17.48 -8.39
N GLN A 45 7.92 17.68 -7.07
CA GLN A 45 9.07 18.34 -6.47
C GLN A 45 10.37 17.57 -6.73
N ALA A 46 10.36 16.24 -6.55
CA ALA A 46 11.50 15.38 -6.82
C ALA A 46 11.94 15.39 -8.30
N SER A 47 10.99 15.62 -9.22
CA SER A 47 11.25 15.77 -10.65
C SER A 47 11.64 17.21 -11.07
N GLY A 48 11.98 18.08 -10.11
CA GLY A 48 12.39 19.46 -10.37
C GLY A 48 11.24 20.44 -10.66
N GLY A 49 10.00 20.01 -10.38
CA GLY A 49 8.82 20.87 -10.41
C GLY A 49 8.71 21.75 -9.15
N GLU A 50 7.59 22.46 -9.05
CA GLU A 50 7.34 23.36 -7.90
C GLU A 50 7.05 22.60 -6.60
N ASP A 51 7.36 23.25 -5.48
CA ASP A 51 6.87 22.85 -4.16
C ASP A 51 5.45 23.39 -3.96
N LEU A 52 4.46 22.49 -4.03
CA LEU A 52 3.04 22.83 -3.89
C LEU A 52 2.64 23.22 -2.46
N LEU A 53 3.47 22.90 -1.47
CA LEU A 53 3.23 23.22 -0.06
C LEU A 53 3.98 24.48 0.40
N ALA A 54 4.85 25.07 -0.44
CA ALA A 54 5.62 26.26 -0.10
C ALA A 54 4.78 27.49 0.31
N THR A 55 3.51 27.56 -0.14
CA THR A 55 2.57 28.64 0.23
C THR A 55 1.44 28.15 1.14
N ALA A 56 1.52 26.93 1.68
CA ALA A 56 0.53 26.42 2.62
C ALA A 56 0.63 27.20 3.96
N PRO A 57 -0.50 27.39 4.69
CA PRO A 57 -0.47 27.99 6.03
C PRO A 57 0.47 27.23 6.97
N GLU A 58 1.19 27.90 7.88
CA GLU A 58 2.16 27.24 8.78
C GLU A 58 1.61 26.03 9.57
N ASP A 59 0.30 26.04 9.87
CA ASP A 59 -0.39 25.00 10.63
C ASP A 59 -1.09 23.94 9.74
N TRP A 60 -0.81 23.91 8.43
CA TRP A 60 -1.51 23.03 7.47
C TRP A 60 -1.45 21.55 7.87
N ASN A 61 -0.28 21.06 8.32
CA ASN A 61 -0.09 19.66 8.72
C ASN A 61 -0.90 19.31 9.98
N THR A 62 -1.02 20.25 10.93
CA THR A 62 -1.81 20.10 12.15
C THR A 62 -3.31 20.08 11.83
N ARG A 63 -3.76 20.87 10.85
CA ARG A 63 -5.17 20.81 10.39
C ARG A 63 -5.48 19.46 9.73
N ILE A 64 -4.54 18.92 8.96
CA ILE A 64 -4.68 17.60 8.37
C ILE A 64 -4.77 16.52 9.45
N SER A 65 -3.86 16.50 10.42
CA SER A 65 -3.93 15.50 11.51
C SER A 65 -5.24 15.59 12.29
N GLN A 66 -5.72 16.80 12.59
CA GLN A 66 -7.03 17.00 13.23
C GLN A 66 -8.20 16.40 12.42
N ASN A 67 -8.15 16.46 11.09
CA ASN A 67 -9.18 15.84 10.24
C ASN A 67 -9.05 14.31 10.25
N LEU A 68 -7.83 13.77 10.20
CA LEU A 68 -7.61 12.32 10.26
C LEU A 68 -8.09 11.73 11.59
N GLU A 69 -7.88 12.44 12.70
CA GLU A 69 -8.33 11.99 14.03
C GLU A 69 -9.86 11.90 14.16
N ARG A 70 -10.64 12.58 13.32
CA ARG A 70 -12.11 12.38 13.28
C ARG A 70 -12.52 11.01 12.77
N LEU A 71 -11.62 10.32 12.06
CA LEU A 71 -11.83 8.98 11.55
C LEU A 71 -11.40 7.91 12.57
N ARG A 72 -10.75 8.29 13.67
CA ARG A 72 -10.32 7.32 14.69
C ARG A 72 -11.55 6.71 15.36
N THR A 73 -11.56 5.39 15.42
CA THR A 73 -12.65 4.61 16.02
C THR A 73 -12.33 4.24 17.46
N SER A 74 -13.34 3.77 18.19
CA SER A 74 -13.14 3.21 19.54
C SER A 74 -12.30 1.94 19.57
N GLU A 75 -12.07 1.30 18.41
CA GLU A 75 -11.18 0.14 18.29
C GLU A 75 -9.70 0.54 18.21
N GLY A 76 -9.36 1.84 18.11
CA GLY A 76 -7.99 2.35 18.02
C GLY A 76 -7.52 2.63 16.58
N GLY A 77 -8.05 1.89 15.59
CA GLY A 77 -7.82 2.12 14.16
C GLY A 77 -8.72 3.21 13.55
N TYR A 78 -8.60 3.43 12.25
CA TYR A 78 -9.32 4.48 11.51
C TYR A 78 -10.37 3.90 10.56
N ALA A 79 -11.55 4.53 10.52
CA ALA A 79 -12.64 4.21 9.60
C ALA A 79 -12.44 4.86 8.22
N LYS A 80 -13.23 4.41 7.25
CA LYS A 80 -13.23 4.97 5.87
C LYS A 80 -13.90 6.33 5.77
N SER A 81 -14.81 6.63 6.69
CA SER A 81 -15.51 7.91 6.80
C SER A 81 -15.92 8.14 8.25
N GLU A 82 -16.32 9.37 8.58
CA GLU A 82 -16.80 9.72 9.93
C GLU A 82 -18.08 8.95 10.35
N GLN A 83 -18.86 8.45 9.38
CA GLN A 83 -20.03 7.61 9.65
C GLN A 83 -19.68 6.13 9.84
N GLY A 84 -18.43 5.73 9.56
CA GLY A 84 -17.97 4.36 9.68
C GLY A 84 -17.77 3.96 11.14
N ALA A 85 -18.49 2.94 11.59
CA ALA A 85 -18.41 2.46 12.97
C ALA A 85 -17.20 1.52 13.23
N LEU A 86 -16.61 0.95 12.18
CA LEU A 86 -15.54 -0.04 12.29
C LEU A 86 -14.23 0.51 11.72
N GLY A 87 -13.13 0.22 12.43
CA GLY A 87 -11.79 0.51 11.95
C GLY A 87 -11.43 -0.40 10.78
N SER A 88 -10.75 0.16 9.78
CA SER A 88 -10.22 -0.52 8.59
C SER A 88 -8.70 -0.63 8.70
N THR A 89 -8.18 -1.84 8.51
CA THR A 89 -6.72 -2.09 8.50
C THR A 89 -6.04 -1.28 7.41
N TYR A 90 -6.59 -1.33 6.19
CA TYR A 90 -6.06 -0.57 5.07
C TYR A 90 -6.11 0.94 5.30
N HIS A 91 -7.24 1.49 5.77
CA HIS A 91 -7.32 2.94 6.02
C HIS A 91 -6.39 3.38 7.14
N SER A 92 -6.22 2.57 8.18
CA SER A 92 -5.29 2.88 9.27
C SER A 92 -3.85 2.98 8.74
N PHE A 93 -3.45 2.07 7.85
CA PHE A 93 -2.17 2.15 7.15
C PHE A 93 -2.04 3.43 6.32
N LEU A 94 -3.06 3.81 5.55
CA LEU A 94 -3.01 5.07 4.78
C LEU A 94 -2.84 6.29 5.68
N VAL A 95 -3.52 6.33 6.82
CA VAL A 95 -3.39 7.41 7.79
C VAL A 95 -1.96 7.48 8.33
N VAL A 96 -1.35 6.34 8.67
CA VAL A 96 0.06 6.30 9.11
C VAL A 96 1.01 6.85 8.04
N LEU A 97 0.81 6.49 6.77
CA LEU A 97 1.61 7.06 5.67
C LEU A 97 1.42 8.57 5.53
N ILE A 98 0.19 9.07 5.71
CA ILE A 98 -0.06 10.52 5.69
C ILE A 98 0.68 11.20 6.84
N TYR A 99 0.66 10.64 8.05
CA TYR A 99 1.43 11.15 9.20
C TYR A 99 2.92 11.27 8.88
N GLN A 100 3.53 10.24 8.26
CA GLN A 100 4.92 10.30 7.80
C GLN A 100 5.15 11.41 6.77
N LEU A 101 4.26 11.55 5.78
CA LEU A 101 4.39 12.55 4.71
C LEU A 101 4.23 14.00 5.21
N ILE A 102 3.40 14.22 6.22
CA ILE A 102 3.19 15.55 6.81
C ILE A 102 4.17 15.85 7.96
N GLY A 103 5.10 14.93 8.25
CA GLY A 103 6.16 15.09 9.24
C GLY A 103 5.67 15.11 10.69
N LEU A 104 4.62 14.34 11.00
CA LEU A 104 4.05 14.25 12.34
C LEU A 104 4.02 12.79 12.82
N ASP A 105 4.11 12.60 14.14
CA ASP A 105 3.95 11.30 14.77
C ASP A 105 2.47 10.88 14.84
N VAL A 106 2.21 9.59 14.69
CA VAL A 106 0.87 9.03 14.88
C VAL A 106 0.49 9.09 16.37
N PRO A 107 -0.64 9.73 16.75
CA PRO A 107 -1.05 9.77 18.14
C PRO A 107 -1.54 8.40 18.62
N ALA A 108 -1.41 8.14 19.92
CA ALA A 108 -1.82 6.89 20.57
C ALA A 108 -1.37 5.62 19.79
N PRO A 109 -0.06 5.45 19.51
CA PRO A 109 0.43 4.35 18.67
C PRO A 109 0.13 2.97 19.28
N ASN A 110 0.13 2.85 20.62
CA ASN A 110 -0.19 1.59 21.30
C ASN A 110 -1.62 1.12 21.05
N ASP A 111 -2.59 2.05 20.97
CA ASP A 111 -3.98 1.70 20.68
C ASP A 111 -4.13 1.19 19.24
N LEU A 112 -3.37 1.78 18.31
CA LEU A 112 -3.32 1.32 16.91
C LEU A 112 -2.59 -0.03 16.77
N ILE A 113 -1.54 -0.27 17.55
CA ILE A 113 -0.87 -1.58 17.61
C ILE A 113 -1.84 -2.63 18.13
N GLN A 114 -2.55 -2.35 19.22
CA GLN A 114 -3.56 -3.27 19.77
C GLN A 114 -4.69 -3.53 18.78
N PHE A 115 -5.18 -2.49 18.08
CA PHE A 115 -6.14 -2.63 17.00
C PHE A 115 -5.67 -3.66 15.96
N LEU A 116 -4.41 -3.58 15.50
CA LEU A 116 -3.86 -4.49 14.50
C LEU A 116 -3.72 -5.91 15.04
N TYR A 117 -3.30 -6.10 16.28
CA TYR A 117 -3.32 -7.43 16.91
C TYR A 117 -4.72 -8.05 16.88
N ASP A 118 -5.76 -7.25 17.17
CA ASP A 118 -7.15 -7.71 17.11
C ASP A 118 -7.64 -7.97 15.66
N ARG A 119 -6.86 -7.62 14.62
CA ARG A 119 -7.11 -7.95 13.20
C ARG A 119 -6.42 -9.23 12.74
N GLN A 120 -5.49 -9.79 13.51
CA GLN A 120 -4.85 -11.06 13.15
C GLN A 120 -5.84 -12.23 13.30
N ARG A 121 -5.68 -13.28 12.50
CA ARG A 121 -6.45 -14.54 12.61
C ARG A 121 -5.53 -15.73 12.79
N ASP A 122 -6.11 -16.86 13.18
CA ASP A 122 -5.40 -18.13 13.36
C ASP A 122 -4.67 -18.64 12.10
N ASP A 123 -5.01 -18.11 10.92
CA ASP A 123 -4.29 -18.39 9.67
C ASP A 123 -2.97 -17.60 9.53
N GLY A 124 -2.65 -16.76 10.52
CA GLY A 124 -1.44 -15.95 10.66
C GLY A 124 -1.52 -14.57 10.00
N GLY A 125 -2.50 -14.34 9.12
CA GLY A 125 -2.66 -13.08 8.42
C GLY A 125 -3.57 -12.10 9.16
N PHE A 126 -3.85 -10.97 8.51
CA PHE A 126 -4.74 -9.94 9.04
C PHE A 126 -5.98 -9.74 8.15
N VAL A 127 -7.08 -9.32 8.77
CA VAL A 127 -8.33 -8.96 8.09
C VAL A 127 -8.49 -7.45 7.94
N GLU A 128 -9.34 -7.04 7.00
CA GLU A 128 -9.66 -5.63 6.76
C GLU A 128 -10.58 -5.03 7.85
N ILE A 129 -11.55 -5.81 8.35
CA ILE A 129 -12.48 -5.39 9.42
C ILE A 129 -12.74 -6.54 10.38
N SER A 130 -13.05 -6.20 11.64
CA SER A 130 -13.22 -7.16 12.74
C SER A 130 -14.15 -8.37 12.43
N PRO A 131 -15.32 -8.23 11.79
CA PRO A 131 -16.21 -9.39 11.56
C PRO A 131 -15.68 -10.45 10.58
N MET A 132 -14.63 -10.15 9.81
CA MET A 132 -14.06 -11.10 8.86
C MET A 132 -13.34 -12.24 9.58
N LYS A 133 -13.49 -13.46 9.06
CA LYS A 133 -12.93 -14.68 9.66
C LYS A 133 -11.66 -15.19 8.98
N ARG A 134 -11.34 -14.69 7.81
CA ARG A 134 -10.20 -15.14 6.99
C ARG A 134 -9.41 -13.94 6.53
N SER A 135 -8.10 -14.07 6.64
CA SER A 135 -7.16 -13.02 6.30
C SER A 135 -7.04 -12.83 4.80
N GLY A 136 -6.52 -11.67 4.41
CA GLY A 136 -6.22 -11.34 3.03
C GLY A 136 -4.79 -10.82 2.88
N THR A 137 -4.24 -10.98 1.68
CA THR A 137 -2.85 -10.57 1.38
C THR A 137 -2.66 -9.08 1.56
N ASN A 138 -3.58 -8.26 1.05
CA ASN A 138 -3.51 -6.80 1.15
C ASN A 138 -3.67 -6.28 2.60
N PRO A 139 -4.70 -6.68 3.39
CA PRO A 139 -4.78 -6.25 4.79
C PRO A 139 -3.59 -6.76 5.63
N THR A 140 -3.03 -7.94 5.31
CA THR A 140 -1.80 -8.43 5.95
C THR A 140 -0.61 -7.52 5.65
N ALA A 141 -0.38 -7.16 4.38
CA ALA A 141 0.69 -6.25 4.02
C ALA A 141 0.54 -4.87 4.68
N ALA A 142 -0.69 -4.33 4.72
CA ALA A 142 -0.97 -3.05 5.39
C ALA A 142 -0.70 -3.10 6.91
N ALA A 143 -1.10 -4.19 7.57
CA ALA A 143 -0.82 -4.40 8.99
C ALA A 143 0.68 -4.52 9.26
N VAL A 144 1.39 -5.36 8.50
CA VAL A 144 2.85 -5.55 8.63
C VAL A 144 3.60 -4.24 8.42
N ALA A 145 3.30 -3.50 7.35
CA ALA A 145 3.94 -2.20 7.09
C ALA A 145 3.70 -1.22 8.25
N THR A 146 2.48 -1.18 8.79
CA THR A 146 2.15 -0.33 9.94
C THR A 146 2.91 -0.76 11.20
N LEU A 147 2.95 -2.06 11.51
CA LEU A 147 3.68 -2.59 12.66
C LEU A 147 5.18 -2.34 12.55
N ILE A 148 5.77 -2.42 11.36
CA ILE A 148 7.18 -2.06 11.12
C ILE A 148 7.40 -0.57 11.39
N ILE A 149 6.56 0.31 10.84
CA ILE A 149 6.66 1.76 11.05
C ILE A 149 6.58 2.12 12.54
N LEU A 150 5.71 1.42 13.29
CA LEU A 150 5.52 1.63 14.72
C LEU A 150 6.51 0.84 15.60
N ASN A 151 7.48 0.14 15.00
CA ASN A 151 8.47 -0.68 15.70
C ASN A 151 7.82 -1.72 16.65
N ALA A 152 6.76 -2.37 16.18
CA ALA A 152 5.94 -3.34 16.90
C ALA A 152 5.88 -4.71 16.21
N MET A 153 6.77 -4.97 15.26
CA MET A 153 6.92 -6.28 14.63
C MET A 153 7.89 -7.14 15.45
N ASP A 154 7.50 -8.38 15.77
CA ASP A 154 8.35 -9.35 16.47
C ASP A 154 8.50 -10.67 15.68
N ASP A 155 9.31 -11.59 16.21
CA ASP A 155 9.61 -12.87 15.56
C ASP A 155 8.40 -13.82 15.51
N GLU A 156 7.48 -13.72 16.49
CA GLU A 156 6.27 -14.54 16.55
C GLU A 156 5.30 -14.13 15.43
N LEU A 157 4.97 -12.84 15.36
CA LEU A 157 4.18 -12.27 14.26
C LEU A 157 4.80 -12.55 12.90
N LYS A 158 6.13 -12.46 12.79
CA LYS A 158 6.82 -12.73 11.54
C LYS A 158 6.64 -14.20 11.12
N SER A 159 6.69 -15.12 12.07
CA SER A 159 6.42 -16.54 11.82
C SER A 159 4.98 -16.76 11.36
N ASP A 160 4.01 -16.15 12.03
CA ASP A 160 2.59 -16.24 11.67
C ASP A 160 2.32 -15.71 10.26
N VAL A 161 2.85 -14.53 9.93
CA VAL A 161 2.73 -13.95 8.59
C VAL A 161 3.39 -14.84 7.55
N ALA A 162 4.53 -15.48 7.86
CA ALA A 162 5.17 -16.43 6.95
C ALA A 162 4.26 -17.64 6.68
N ASP A 163 3.56 -18.15 7.68
CA ASP A 163 2.61 -19.25 7.54
C ASP A 163 1.36 -18.87 6.74
N PHE A 164 0.86 -17.64 6.90
CA PHE A 164 -0.18 -17.10 6.05
C PHE A 164 0.27 -16.99 4.59
N LEU A 165 1.43 -16.39 4.33
CA LEU A 165 1.96 -16.18 2.98
C LEU A 165 2.19 -17.51 2.23
N LYS A 166 2.58 -18.59 2.92
CA LYS A 166 2.64 -19.94 2.34
C LYS A 166 1.29 -20.43 1.83
N GLN A 167 0.19 -20.08 2.51
CA GLN A 167 -1.15 -20.53 2.13
C GLN A 167 -1.71 -19.76 0.93
N VAL A 168 -1.35 -18.49 0.76
CA VAL A 168 -1.84 -17.65 -0.34
C VAL A 168 -0.89 -17.57 -1.54
N LYS A 169 0.31 -18.16 -1.44
CA LYS A 169 1.20 -18.34 -2.60
C LYS A 169 0.56 -19.32 -3.59
N SER A 170 0.37 -18.88 -4.83
CA SER A 170 -0.16 -19.71 -5.92
C SER A 170 0.95 -20.56 -6.56
N SER A 171 0.57 -21.72 -7.11
CA SER A 171 1.44 -22.49 -8.01
C SER A 171 1.73 -21.77 -9.33
N GLU A 172 0.98 -20.72 -9.64
CA GLU A 172 1.23 -19.83 -10.79
C GLU A 172 2.47 -18.94 -10.59
N GLY A 173 2.98 -18.84 -9.35
CA GLY A 173 4.14 -18.01 -8.99
C GLY A 173 3.76 -16.79 -8.14
N GLY A 174 2.62 -16.16 -8.44
CA GLY A 174 2.11 -14.99 -7.71
C GLY A 174 1.39 -15.32 -6.40
N PHE A 175 0.73 -14.31 -5.82
CA PHE A 175 -0.07 -14.44 -4.61
C PHE A 175 -1.56 -14.25 -4.91
N GLN A 176 -2.39 -15.02 -4.22
CA GLN A 176 -3.84 -14.93 -4.20
C GLN A 176 -4.28 -13.83 -3.22
N ALA A 177 -5.44 -13.22 -3.43
CA ALA A 177 -5.97 -12.22 -2.51
C ALA A 177 -6.33 -12.78 -1.12
N ASN A 178 -6.74 -14.06 -1.06
CA ASN A 178 -6.95 -14.84 0.17
C ASN A 178 -7.13 -16.32 -0.20
N THR A 179 -7.22 -17.19 0.81
CA THR A 179 -7.33 -18.66 0.65
C THR A 179 -8.59 -19.19 -0.05
N ARG A 180 -9.56 -18.34 -0.40
CA ARG A 180 -10.75 -18.71 -1.21
C ARG A 180 -10.57 -18.40 -2.69
N ILE A 181 -9.63 -17.54 -3.05
CA ILE A 181 -9.44 -17.10 -4.43
C ILE A 181 -8.49 -18.09 -5.10
N PRO A 182 -8.91 -18.78 -6.17
CA PRO A 182 -8.13 -19.90 -6.70
C PRO A 182 -6.97 -19.48 -7.62
N PHE A 183 -6.83 -18.18 -7.90
CA PHE A 183 -5.87 -17.60 -8.85
C PHE A 183 -5.10 -16.46 -8.21
N ALA A 184 -3.85 -16.28 -8.63
CA ALA A 184 -3.05 -15.12 -8.26
C ALA A 184 -3.49 -13.87 -9.04
N ASP A 185 -3.21 -12.69 -8.47
CA ASP A 185 -3.44 -11.39 -9.11
C ASP A 185 -2.25 -10.45 -8.90
N GLY A 186 -2.15 -9.41 -9.74
CA GLY A 186 -1.00 -8.49 -9.72
C GLY A 186 -0.86 -7.67 -8.43
N LEU A 187 -1.98 -7.23 -7.85
CA LEU A 187 -1.99 -6.43 -6.62
C LEU A 187 -1.55 -7.27 -5.42
N SER A 188 -2.16 -8.43 -5.22
CA SER A 188 -1.80 -9.35 -4.14
C SER A 188 -0.37 -9.85 -4.29
N THR A 189 0.10 -10.05 -5.53
CA THR A 189 1.50 -10.40 -5.79
C THR A 189 2.44 -9.29 -5.37
N PHE A 190 2.17 -8.04 -5.72
CA PHE A 190 2.98 -6.90 -5.30
C PHE A 190 3.05 -6.76 -3.77
N THR A 191 1.91 -6.75 -3.09
CA THR A 191 1.84 -6.54 -1.63
C THR A 191 2.40 -7.73 -0.84
N GLY A 192 2.13 -8.96 -1.30
CA GLY A 192 2.72 -10.17 -0.73
C GLY A 192 4.24 -10.17 -0.88
N LEU A 193 4.75 -9.78 -2.05
CA LEU A 193 6.20 -9.73 -2.30
C LEU A 193 6.92 -8.66 -1.50
N LEU A 194 6.30 -7.49 -1.36
CA LEU A 194 6.81 -6.43 -0.48
C LEU A 194 6.88 -6.93 0.98
N THR A 195 5.84 -7.62 1.45
CA THR A 195 5.81 -8.23 2.80
C THR A 195 6.93 -9.26 2.98
N VAL A 196 7.15 -10.12 1.97
CA VAL A 196 8.27 -11.08 1.95
C VAL A 196 9.60 -10.35 2.09
N ARG A 197 9.78 -9.24 1.37
CA ARG A 197 11.01 -8.43 1.44
C ARG A 197 11.21 -7.79 2.80
N ASP A 198 10.19 -7.09 3.31
CA ASP A 198 10.27 -6.32 4.55
C ASP A 198 10.54 -7.23 5.76
N LEU A 199 9.99 -8.45 5.74
CA LEU A 199 10.23 -9.44 6.79
C LEU A 199 11.45 -10.35 6.53
N GLY A 200 12.08 -10.24 5.37
CA GLY A 200 13.22 -11.07 5.01
C GLY A 200 12.90 -12.56 4.78
N LEU A 201 11.71 -12.88 4.29
CA LEU A 201 11.17 -14.23 4.10
C LEU A 201 11.46 -14.80 2.71
N PHE A 202 12.63 -14.50 2.14
CA PHE A 202 12.97 -14.75 0.73
C PHE A 202 12.83 -16.21 0.29
N SER A 203 13.06 -17.16 1.21
CA SER A 203 12.91 -18.59 0.94
C SER A 203 11.48 -19.05 0.63
N LEU A 204 10.47 -18.20 0.87
CA LEU A 204 9.08 -18.53 0.57
C LEU A 204 8.76 -18.44 -0.92
N VAL A 205 9.53 -17.67 -1.70
CA VAL A 205 9.21 -17.33 -3.08
C VAL A 205 10.28 -17.83 -4.04
N ASP A 206 9.87 -17.98 -5.29
CA ASP A 206 10.76 -18.28 -6.40
C ASP A 206 10.72 -17.07 -7.35
N PRO A 207 11.79 -16.25 -7.40
CA PRO A 207 11.84 -15.04 -8.22
C PRO A 207 11.59 -15.33 -9.72
N GLU A 208 12.06 -16.47 -10.24
CA GLU A 208 11.89 -16.81 -11.65
C GLU A 208 10.43 -17.13 -11.98
N GLN A 209 9.74 -17.85 -11.08
CA GLN A 209 8.31 -18.13 -11.25
C GLN A 209 7.46 -16.86 -11.17
N ILE A 210 7.78 -15.93 -10.26
CA ILE A 210 7.08 -14.65 -10.17
C ILE A 210 7.34 -13.84 -11.44
N LEU A 211 8.59 -13.74 -11.91
CA LEU A 211 8.92 -13.01 -13.13
C LEU A 211 8.13 -13.56 -14.33
N LYS A 212 8.06 -14.88 -14.45
CA LYS A 212 7.28 -15.55 -15.49
C LYS A 212 5.79 -15.25 -15.38
N PHE A 213 5.22 -15.31 -14.18
CA PHE A 213 3.82 -14.93 -13.96
C PHE A 213 3.56 -13.49 -14.40
N MET A 214 4.41 -12.54 -13.99
CA MET A 214 4.21 -11.14 -14.34
C MET A 214 4.33 -10.89 -15.85
N THR A 215 5.37 -11.41 -16.49
CA THR A 215 5.70 -11.07 -17.90
C THR A 215 4.95 -11.91 -18.94
N GLU A 216 4.65 -13.19 -18.64
CA GLU A 216 3.93 -14.04 -19.58
C GLU A 216 2.41 -13.98 -19.42
N TRP A 217 1.90 -13.65 -18.22
CA TRP A 217 0.45 -13.70 -17.95
C TRP A 217 -0.18 -12.31 -17.78
N LEU A 218 0.49 -11.40 -17.07
CA LEU A 218 -0.11 -10.12 -16.70
C LEU A 218 0.29 -8.97 -17.62
N GLU A 219 1.53 -8.95 -18.09
CA GLU A 219 2.01 -7.93 -19.04
C GLU A 219 1.34 -8.09 -20.40
N PHE A 220 1.02 -6.96 -21.04
CA PHE A 220 0.62 -6.94 -22.43
C PHE A 220 1.82 -6.71 -23.35
N PRO A 221 1.89 -7.37 -24.52
CA PRO A 221 2.89 -7.05 -25.54
C PRO A 221 2.85 -5.60 -26.04
N THR A 222 1.71 -4.92 -25.84
CA THR A 222 1.51 -3.50 -26.18
C THR A 222 1.86 -2.54 -25.05
N GLY A 223 2.36 -3.06 -23.93
CA GLY A 223 2.68 -2.31 -22.72
C GLY A 223 1.54 -2.27 -21.69
N GLY A 224 1.95 -2.10 -20.43
CA GLY A 224 1.05 -2.12 -19.27
C GLY A 224 0.73 -3.53 -18.78
N PHE A 225 0.09 -3.60 -17.63
CA PHE A 225 -0.30 -4.84 -16.97
C PHE A 225 -1.80 -4.88 -16.73
N ARG A 226 -2.36 -6.09 -16.76
CA ARG A 226 -3.72 -6.39 -16.32
C ARG A 226 -3.76 -6.81 -14.85
N GLY A 227 -4.94 -6.79 -14.25
CA GLY A 227 -5.11 -7.24 -12.86
C GLY A 227 -5.11 -8.75 -12.70
N ALA A 228 -5.86 -9.43 -13.57
CA ALA A 228 -5.93 -10.87 -13.64
C ALA A 228 -5.92 -11.38 -15.08
N SER A 229 -5.62 -12.67 -15.26
CA SER A 229 -5.35 -13.25 -16.58
C SER A 229 -6.50 -13.12 -17.60
N TRP A 230 -7.75 -13.01 -17.15
CA TRP A 230 -8.93 -12.83 -18.00
C TRP A 230 -9.27 -11.37 -18.33
N ASP A 231 -8.56 -10.40 -17.74
CA ASP A 231 -8.76 -9.00 -18.08
C ASP A 231 -8.17 -8.72 -19.47
N GLU A 232 -8.93 -7.99 -20.29
CA GLU A 232 -8.60 -7.76 -21.72
C GLU A 232 -7.85 -6.46 -21.97
N GLN A 233 -7.67 -5.62 -20.95
CA GLN A 233 -7.04 -4.30 -21.08
C GLN A 233 -6.03 -4.05 -19.97
N ALA A 234 -4.99 -3.29 -20.31
CA ALA A 234 -4.06 -2.76 -19.32
C ALA A 234 -4.76 -1.72 -18.46
N ASP A 235 -4.40 -1.69 -17.18
CA ASP A 235 -4.89 -0.71 -16.23
C ASP A 235 -3.72 0.01 -15.56
N VAL A 236 -3.91 1.29 -15.21
CA VAL A 236 -2.84 2.13 -14.66
C VAL A 236 -2.43 1.70 -13.25
N GLU A 237 -3.36 1.19 -12.45
CA GLU A 237 -3.11 0.68 -11.11
C GLU A 237 -2.29 -0.61 -11.18
N TYR A 238 -2.71 -1.56 -12.02
CA TYR A 238 -1.98 -2.82 -12.18
C TYR A 238 -0.66 -2.66 -12.92
N THR A 239 -0.54 -1.67 -13.81
CA THR A 239 0.77 -1.30 -14.39
C THR A 239 1.73 -0.80 -13.32
N PHE A 240 1.25 -0.03 -12.34
CA PHE A 240 2.07 0.38 -11.20
C PHE A 240 2.51 -0.83 -10.36
N TYR A 241 1.60 -1.74 -10.03
CA TYR A 241 1.96 -2.95 -9.27
C TYR A 241 2.90 -3.87 -10.05
N GLY A 242 2.69 -4.04 -11.37
CA GLY A 242 3.54 -4.81 -12.25
C GLY A 242 4.98 -4.33 -12.25
N LEU A 243 5.18 -3.03 -12.49
CA LEU A 243 6.49 -2.38 -12.41
C LEU A 243 7.09 -2.49 -11.00
N GLY A 244 6.26 -2.37 -9.96
CA GLY A 244 6.66 -2.55 -8.58
C GLY A 244 7.22 -3.96 -8.30
N VAL A 245 6.55 -5.00 -8.80
CA VAL A 245 7.03 -6.39 -8.69
C VAL A 245 8.35 -6.54 -9.42
N LEU A 246 8.46 -6.08 -10.67
CA LEU A 246 9.71 -6.17 -11.43
C LEU A 246 10.87 -5.49 -10.69
N ALA A 247 10.65 -4.30 -10.14
CA ALA A 247 11.66 -3.60 -9.35
C ALA A 247 12.06 -4.35 -8.07
N LEU A 248 11.10 -5.02 -7.39
CA LEU A 248 11.41 -5.85 -6.23
C LEU A 248 12.28 -7.06 -6.61
N LEU A 249 11.99 -7.71 -7.74
CA LEU A 249 12.75 -8.86 -8.24
C LEU A 249 14.20 -8.48 -8.62
N GLU A 250 14.41 -7.33 -9.27
CA GLU A 250 15.76 -6.85 -9.60
C GLU A 250 16.64 -6.71 -8.34
N THR A 251 16.08 -6.21 -7.23
CA THR A 251 16.83 -6.09 -5.97
C THR A 251 17.18 -7.43 -5.31
N TRP A 252 16.67 -8.56 -5.82
CA TRP A 252 17.08 -9.89 -5.40
C TRP A 252 18.18 -10.52 -6.22
N ALA A 253 18.36 -10.08 -7.47
CA ALA A 253 19.47 -10.55 -8.30
C ALA A 253 20.84 -10.10 -7.74
N ASP A 254 20.87 -9.06 -6.91
CA ASP A 254 22.07 -8.54 -6.24
C ASP A 254 22.48 -9.32 -4.97
N ARG A 255 21.90 -10.50 -4.71
CA ARG A 255 22.21 -11.36 -3.55
C ARG A 255 22.71 -12.73 -3.96
#